data_AF-A0A971C3X4-F1
#
_entry.id   AF-A0A971C3X4-F1
#
_cell.length_a   1.000
_cell.length_b   1.000
_cell.length_c   1.000
_cell.angle_alpha   90.00
_cell.angle_beta   90.00
_cell.angle_gamma   90.00
#
_symmetry.space_group_name_H-M   'P 1'
#
loop_
_entity.id
_entity.type
_entity.pdbx_description
1 polymer ?
#
loop_
_entity_poly.entity_id
_entity_poly.type
_entity_poly.pdbx_seq_one_letter_code
_entity_poly.pdbx_strand_id
1 'polypeptide(L)'
;MKKVVILLVSALLIFSVSMMASTETRTLFEGGEGPESLAERAAATRYSASEIYAVYIHSSNGNVRVAVNENCSDFCSCASRCLLWQEVCRTATTKGLTLSRSDRVIVFYIEKGVEKVAVLAANEWAFTHDYGTTIEA
;
A
#
# COMPACT_ATOMS: atom_id res chain seq x y z
N MET A 1 -45.76 5.24 33.64
CA MET A 1 -44.82 6.09 32.85
C MET A 1 -43.39 5.51 32.69
N LYS A 2 -43.09 4.25 33.07
CA LYS A 2 -41.74 3.66 32.89
C LYS A 2 -41.51 2.91 31.56
N LYS A 3 -42.57 2.40 30.91
CA LYS A 3 -42.46 1.58 29.68
C LYS A 3 -42.18 2.40 28.41
N VAL A 4 -42.59 3.67 28.37
CA VAL A 4 -42.40 4.56 27.21
C VAL A 4 -40.95 5.03 27.09
N VAL A 5 -40.28 5.26 28.23
CA VAL A 5 -38.87 5.69 28.27
C VAL A 5 -37.93 4.59 27.76
N ILE A 6 -38.23 3.32 28.06
CA ILE A 6 -37.41 2.19 27.62
C ILE A 6 -37.50 2.03 26.09
N LEU A 7 -38.69 2.19 25.49
CA LEU A 7 -38.86 2.13 24.04
C LEU A 7 -38.14 3.27 23.31
N LEU A 8 -38.14 4.48 23.88
CA LEU A 8 -37.43 5.63 23.32
C LEU A 8 -35.90 5.47 23.37
N VAL A 9 -35.37 4.93 24.47
CA VAL A 9 -33.93 4.65 24.61
C VAL A 9 -33.49 3.52 23.67
N SER A 10 -34.34 2.51 23.48
CA SER A 10 -34.08 1.39 22.56
C SER A 10 -34.06 1.85 21.09
N ALA A 11 -35.00 2.72 20.70
CA ALA A 11 -35.06 3.26 19.34
C ALA A 11 -33.88 4.19 19.02
N LEU A 12 -33.41 4.98 20.00
CA LEU A 12 -32.25 5.85 19.82
C LEU A 12 -30.94 5.06 19.61
N LEU A 13 -30.78 3.94 20.30
CA LEU A 13 -29.59 3.09 20.20
C LEU A 13 -29.51 2.36 18.85
N ILE A 14 -30.64 1.96 18.27
CA ILE A 14 -30.64 1.30 16.95
C ILE A 14 -30.32 2.31 15.84
N PHE A 15 -30.84 3.54 15.93
CA PHE A 15 -30.57 4.60 14.95
C PHE A 15 -29.10 5.07 14.96
N SER A 16 -28.39 4.96 16.09
CA SER A 16 -26.97 5.34 16.18
C SER A 16 -26.03 4.26 15.65
N VAL A 17 -26.47 3.00 15.55
CA VAL A 17 -25.66 1.90 15.00
C VAL A 17 -25.78 1.81 13.46
N SER A 18 -26.85 2.32 12.87
CA SER A 18 -27.06 2.26 11.41
C SER A 18 -26.27 3.31 10.60
N MET A 19 -25.55 4.24 11.23
CA MET A 19 -24.73 5.25 10.55
C MET A 19 -23.24 4.89 10.41
N MET A 20 -22.82 3.70 10.85
CA MET A 20 -21.42 3.26 10.79
C MET A 20 -21.19 2.11 9.79
N ALA A 21 -22.16 1.81 8.92
CA ALA A 21 -21.96 0.91 7.78
C ALA A 21 -21.79 1.71 6.47
N SER A 22 -20.84 2.65 6.47
CA SER A 22 -20.23 3.12 5.23
C SER A 22 -19.21 2.08 4.82
N THR A 23 -19.56 1.21 3.88
CA THR A 23 -18.65 0.32 3.14
C THR A 23 -17.73 1.13 2.22
N GLU A 24 -16.91 1.98 2.80
CA GLU A 24 -15.69 2.49 2.19
C GLU A 24 -14.59 2.40 3.24
N THR A 25 -13.97 1.23 3.35
CA THR A 25 -12.69 1.07 4.03
C THR A 25 -11.61 1.74 3.15
N ARG A 26 -11.69 3.06 3.00
CA ARG A 26 -10.58 3.85 2.48
C ARG A 26 -9.57 3.97 3.60
N THR A 27 -8.47 3.21 3.51
CA THR A 27 -7.24 3.53 4.23
C THR A 27 -6.70 4.84 3.66
N LEU A 28 -7.26 5.96 4.11
CA LEU A 28 -6.80 7.31 3.83
C LEU A 28 -5.42 7.47 4.49
N PHE A 29 -4.36 7.25 3.71
CA PHE A 29 -3.08 7.89 3.98
C PHE A 29 -3.25 9.37 3.62
N GLU A 30 -3.66 10.15 4.60
CA GLU A 30 -3.83 11.59 4.50
C GLU A 30 -2.43 12.24 4.35
N GLY A 31 -2.01 12.48 3.11
CA GLY A 31 -0.70 13.08 2.82
C GLY A 31 -0.19 12.82 1.41
N GLY A 32 -0.87 13.37 0.40
CA GLY A 32 -0.39 13.34 -0.98
C GLY A 32 -1.49 13.83 -1.92
N GLU A 33 -1.09 14.53 -2.99
CA GLU A 33 -1.97 15.03 -4.04
C GLU A 33 -3.03 13.97 -4.43
N GLY A 34 -4.28 14.41 -4.57
CA GLY A 34 -5.44 13.53 -4.70
C GLY A 34 -5.29 12.47 -5.80
N PRO A 35 -6.03 11.37 -5.71
CA PRO A 35 -5.93 10.30 -6.69
C PRO A 35 -6.39 10.80 -8.06
N GLU A 36 -5.46 10.90 -9.01
CA GLU A 36 -5.81 10.89 -10.43
C GLU A 36 -6.71 9.68 -10.69
N SER A 37 -7.78 9.88 -11.46
CA SER A 37 -8.78 8.84 -11.68
C SER A 37 -8.18 7.62 -12.39
N LEU A 38 -8.35 6.45 -11.77
CA LEU A 38 -7.86 5.12 -12.18
C LEU A 38 -8.10 4.74 -13.65
N ALA A 39 -9.17 5.24 -14.26
CA ALA A 39 -9.51 4.98 -15.66
C ALA A 39 -8.48 5.56 -16.63
N GLU A 40 -7.81 6.65 -16.25
CA GLU A 40 -6.86 7.34 -17.12
C GLU A 40 -5.50 6.62 -17.17
N ARG A 41 -5.11 5.93 -16.08
CA ARG A 41 -3.86 5.14 -16.03
C ARG A 41 -3.98 3.78 -16.71
N ALA A 42 -5.09 3.07 -16.50
CA ALA A 42 -5.30 1.75 -17.12
C ALA A 42 -5.40 1.82 -18.66
N ALA A 43 -5.83 2.96 -19.22
CA ALA A 43 -5.91 3.16 -20.66
C ALA A 43 -4.54 3.50 -21.31
N ALA A 44 -3.59 4.01 -20.53
CA ALA A 44 -2.27 4.44 -21.02
C ALA A 44 -1.19 3.35 -20.90
N THR A 45 -1.42 2.30 -20.12
CA THR A 45 -0.50 1.18 -19.96
C THR A 45 -0.43 0.34 -21.23
N ARG A 46 0.64 0.53 -22.00
CA ARG A 46 1.24 -0.54 -22.80
C ARG A 46 1.29 -1.79 -21.92
N TYR A 47 1.00 -2.95 -22.48
CA TYR A 47 0.83 -4.27 -21.83
C TYR A 47 2.02 -4.68 -20.93
N SER A 48 2.26 -3.96 -19.84
CA SER A 48 3.21 -4.28 -18.78
C SER A 48 2.51 -5.30 -17.88
N ALA A 49 3.14 -6.46 -17.67
CA ALA A 49 2.55 -7.52 -16.87
C ALA A 49 2.28 -7.03 -15.42
N SER A 50 3.11 -6.12 -14.92
CA SER A 50 3.02 -5.47 -13.63
C SER A 50 3.61 -4.06 -13.67
N GLU A 51 3.02 -3.10 -12.93
CA GLU A 51 3.50 -1.72 -12.79
C GLU A 51 3.45 -1.27 -11.32
N ILE A 52 4.62 -0.91 -10.78
CA ILE A 52 4.79 -0.36 -9.44
C ILE A 52 4.45 1.13 -9.45
N TYR A 53 3.50 1.53 -8.61
CA TYR A 53 3.08 2.93 -8.50
C TYR A 53 3.50 3.58 -7.17
N ALA A 54 3.78 2.80 -6.12
CA ALA A 54 4.30 3.33 -4.87
C ALA A 54 5.13 2.30 -4.09
N VAL A 55 6.18 2.76 -3.42
CA VAL A 55 7.03 1.92 -2.55
C VAL A 55 7.38 2.68 -1.28
N TYR A 56 7.30 1.99 -0.14
CA TYR A 56 7.59 2.55 1.16
C TYR A 56 8.49 1.63 1.98
N ILE A 57 9.47 2.22 2.66
CA ILE A 57 10.23 1.58 3.74
C ILE A 57 9.47 1.86 5.04
N HIS A 58 8.97 0.80 5.67
CA HIS A 58 8.36 0.83 7.00
C HIS A 58 9.42 0.41 8.03
N SER A 59 9.81 1.36 8.87
CA SER A 59 10.78 1.18 9.96
C SER A 59 10.22 1.66 11.29
N SER A 60 10.93 1.41 12.39
CA SER A 60 10.57 1.96 13.71
C SER A 60 10.52 3.49 13.76
N ASN A 61 11.24 4.15 12.84
CA ASN A 61 11.29 5.61 12.73
C ASN A 61 10.19 6.18 11.81
N GLY A 62 9.30 5.33 11.31
CA GLY A 62 8.19 5.69 10.44
C GLY A 62 8.33 5.17 9.00
N ASN A 63 7.48 5.74 8.14
CA ASN A 63 7.38 5.38 6.73
C ASN A 63 8.15 6.35 5.85
N VAL A 64 9.01 5.84 4.97
CA VAL A 64 9.73 6.63 3.97
C VAL A 64 9.40 6.16 2.57
N ARG A 65 8.90 7.08 1.74
CA ARG A 65 8.62 6.79 0.33
C ARG A 65 9.92 6.64 -0.46
N VAL A 66 10.00 5.59 -1.25
CA VAL A 66 11.12 5.30 -2.15
C VAL A 66 10.80 5.87 -3.53
N ALA A 67 11.78 6.53 -4.16
CA ALA A 67 11.65 6.97 -5.53
C ALA A 67 11.79 5.77 -6.46
N VAL A 68 10.74 5.47 -7.22
CA VAL A 68 10.73 4.38 -8.21
C VAL A 68 11.11 4.96 -9.56
N ASN A 69 12.08 4.33 -10.22
CA ASN A 69 12.52 4.66 -11.58
C ASN A 69 11.78 3.76 -12.57
N GLU A 70 11.58 4.21 -13.80
CA GLU A 70 11.03 3.42 -14.92
C GLU A 70 11.73 2.06 -15.08
N ASN A 71 13.04 1.99 -14.82
CA ASN A 71 13.83 0.74 -14.91
C ASN A 71 13.46 -0.32 -13.86
N CYS A 72 12.84 0.08 -12.74
CA CYS A 72 12.39 -0.82 -11.67
C CYS A 72 10.86 -0.80 -11.50
N SER A 73 10.13 -0.49 -12.57
CA SER A 73 8.67 -0.39 -12.57
C SER A 73 7.94 -1.74 -12.62
N ASP A 74 8.55 -2.82 -13.11
CA ASP A 74 7.92 -4.15 -13.18
C ASP A 74 8.24 -4.99 -11.93
N PHE A 75 7.27 -5.19 -11.04
CA PHE A 75 7.50 -5.99 -9.83
C PHE A 75 7.65 -7.50 -10.13
N CYS A 76 7.08 -7.98 -11.22
CA CYS A 76 7.14 -9.39 -11.63
C CYS A 76 8.50 -9.76 -12.24
N SER A 77 9.27 -8.78 -12.71
CA SER A 77 10.63 -8.98 -13.21
C SER A 77 11.67 -9.09 -12.09
N CYS A 78 12.44 -10.18 -12.07
CA CYS A 78 13.55 -10.34 -11.13
C CYS A 78 14.60 -9.23 -11.26
N ALA A 79 14.96 -8.86 -12.50
CA ALA A 79 15.91 -7.77 -12.76
C ALA A 79 15.41 -6.43 -12.19
N SER A 80 14.12 -6.14 -12.37
CA SER A 80 13.50 -4.92 -11.86
C SER A 80 13.41 -4.91 -10.33
N ARG A 81 13.16 -6.05 -9.68
CA ARG A 81 13.24 -6.14 -8.20
C ARG A 81 14.65 -5.94 -7.66
N CYS A 82 15.68 -6.43 -8.35
CA CYS A 82 17.08 -6.14 -7.98
C CYS A 82 17.37 -4.63 -8.03
N LEU A 83 16.93 -3.96 -9.10
CA LEU A 83 17.06 -2.50 -9.23
C LEU A 83 16.22 -1.76 -8.17
N LEU A 84 15.02 -2.26 -7.86
CA LEU A 84 14.19 -1.70 -6.80
C LEU A 84 14.87 -1.78 -5.44
N TRP A 85 15.55 -2.89 -5.13
CA TRP A 85 16.33 -3.02 -3.90
C TRP A 85 17.47 -1.99 -3.81
N GLN A 86 18.12 -1.67 -4.94
CA GLN A 86 19.12 -0.62 -4.99
C GLN A 86 18.51 0.76 -4.69
N GLU A 87 17.32 1.05 -5.21
CA GLU A 87 16.59 2.29 -4.90
C GLU A 87 16.15 2.39 -3.44
N VAL A 88 15.75 1.27 -2.84
CA VAL A 88 15.47 1.16 -1.39
C VAL A 88 16.73 1.50 -0.58
N CYS A 89 17.87 0.86 -0.89
CA CYS A 89 19.15 1.11 -0.21
C CYS A 89 19.61 2.56 -0.37
N ARG A 90 19.50 3.11 -1.58
CA ARG A 90 19.84 4.50 -1.89
C ARG A 90 18.98 5.46 -1.09
N THR A 91 17.67 5.21 -1.03
CA THR A 91 16.71 6.04 -0.27
C THR A 91 17.02 5.99 1.22
N ALA A 92 17.25 4.79 1.77
CA ALA A 92 17.60 4.61 3.18
C ALA A 92 18.87 5.40 3.54
N THR A 93 19.92 5.25 2.74
CA THR A 93 21.19 5.98 2.92
C THR A 93 20.98 7.50 2.86
N THR A 94 20.27 7.99 1.85
CA THR A 94 20.00 9.43 1.67
C THR A 94 19.19 10.02 2.82
N LYS A 95 18.34 9.21 3.46
CA LYS A 95 17.50 9.62 4.59
C LYS A 95 18.13 9.33 5.95
N GLY A 96 19.38 8.84 5.99
CA GLY A 96 20.06 8.49 7.24
C GLY A 96 19.42 7.32 7.98
N LEU A 97 18.74 6.43 7.26
CA LEU A 97 18.12 5.23 7.81
C LEU A 97 19.06 4.04 7.70
N THR A 98 19.22 3.32 8.81
CA THR A 98 19.88 2.01 8.84
C THR A 98 18.80 0.94 8.75
N LEU A 99 18.77 0.19 7.65
CA LEU A 99 17.82 -0.89 7.46
C LEU A 99 18.13 -2.07 8.39
N SER A 100 17.11 -2.52 9.12
CA SER A 100 17.12 -3.73 9.93
C SER A 100 16.36 -4.87 9.24
N ARG A 101 16.66 -6.11 9.61
CA ARG A 101 15.89 -7.29 9.18
C ARG A 101 14.42 -7.27 9.66
N SER A 102 14.12 -6.48 10.70
CA SER A 102 12.76 -6.24 11.18
C SER A 102 11.97 -5.28 10.29
N ASP A 103 12.64 -4.44 9.51
CA ASP A 103 11.97 -3.46 8.66
C ASP A 103 11.27 -4.16 7.49
N ARG A 104 10.26 -3.49 6.95
CA ARG A 104 9.46 -3.98 5.83
C ARG A 104 9.50 -3.00 4.69
N VAL A 105 9.50 -3.52 3.47
CA VAL A 105 9.26 -2.72 2.28
C VAL A 105 7.89 -3.10 1.75
N ILE A 106 7.04 -2.08 1.58
CA ILE A 106 5.68 -2.22 1.08
C ILE A 106 5.69 -1.73 -0.36
N VAL A 107 5.36 -2.61 -1.29
CA VAL A 107 5.33 -2.34 -2.72
C VAL A 107 3.90 -2.41 -3.20
N PHE A 108 3.41 -1.30 -3.74
CA PHE A 108 2.11 -1.19 -4.35
C PHE A 108 2.26 -1.25 -5.87
N TYR A 109 1.55 -2.18 -6.50
CA TYR A 109 1.66 -2.42 -7.93
C TYR A 109 0.32 -2.87 -8.53
N ILE A 110 0.15 -2.66 -9.83
CA ILE A 110 -0.97 -3.17 -10.61
C ILE A 110 -0.44 -4.35 -11.41
N GLU A 111 -1.05 -5.53 -11.28
CA GLU A 111 -0.75 -6.70 -12.12
C GLU A 111 -2.00 -7.10 -12.88
N LYS A 112 -1.94 -7.09 -14.21
CA LYS A 112 -3.09 -7.44 -15.09
C LYS A 112 -4.39 -6.69 -14.72
N GLY A 113 -4.26 -5.41 -14.33
CA GLY A 113 -5.39 -4.55 -13.96
C GLY A 113 -5.91 -4.72 -12.53
N VAL A 114 -5.28 -5.56 -11.71
CA VAL A 114 -5.63 -5.76 -10.29
C VAL A 114 -4.60 -5.05 -9.42
N GLU A 115 -5.06 -4.24 -8.47
CA GLU A 115 -4.19 -3.62 -7.47
C GLU A 115 -3.73 -4.65 -6.44
N LYS A 116 -2.42 -4.67 -6.20
CA LYS A 116 -1.77 -5.60 -5.29
C LYS A 116 -0.79 -4.88 -4.39
N VAL A 117 -0.63 -5.45 -3.20
CA VAL A 117 0.36 -5.00 -2.24
C VAL A 117 1.26 -6.17 -1.89
N ALA A 118 2.56 -6.03 -2.11
CA ALA A 118 3.57 -6.95 -1.63
C ALA A 118 4.27 -6.38 -0.39
N VAL A 119 4.42 -7.20 0.63
CA VAL A 119 5.18 -6.87 1.83
C VAL A 119 6.40 -7.78 1.93
N LEU A 120 7.58 -7.16 1.83
CA LEU A 120 8.87 -7.86 1.84
C LEU A 120 9.68 -7.47 3.07
N ALA A 121 10.54 -8.36 3.54
CA ALA A 121 11.58 -7.99 4.49
C ALA A 121 12.59 -7.05 3.80
N ALA A 122 13.10 -6.05 4.52
CA ALA A 122 14.10 -5.11 3.99
C ALA A 122 15.49 -5.76 3.90
N ASN A 123 15.67 -6.70 2.98
CA ASN A 123 16.96 -7.31 2.65
C ASN A 123 17.00 -7.77 1.19
N GLU A 124 18.21 -7.93 0.66
CA GLU A 124 18.46 -8.30 -0.74
C GLU A 124 17.84 -9.65 -1.12
N TRP A 125 17.90 -10.63 -0.23
CA TRP A 125 17.37 -11.97 -0.48
C TRP A 125 15.87 -11.95 -0.78
N ALA A 126 15.11 -11.17 0.00
CA ALA A 126 13.67 -11.02 -0.20
C ALA A 126 13.36 -10.45 -1.59
N PHE A 127 14.08 -9.41 -2.04
CA PHE A 127 13.84 -8.83 -3.37
C PHE A 127 14.26 -9.72 -4.53
N THR A 128 15.30 -10.52 -4.34
CA THR A 128 15.86 -11.38 -5.38
C THR A 128 15.09 -12.70 -5.54
N HIS A 129 14.55 -13.25 -4.46
CA HIS A 129 14.02 -14.63 -4.45
C HIS A 129 12.56 -14.76 -3.98
N ASP A 130 11.96 -13.73 -3.37
CA ASP A 130 10.63 -13.81 -2.77
C ASP A 130 9.71 -12.71 -3.34
N TYR A 131 8.47 -13.05 -3.62
CA TYR A 131 7.44 -12.05 -3.93
C TYR A 131 6.86 -11.42 -2.65
N GLY A 132 7.24 -11.95 -1.49
CA GLY A 132 6.69 -11.59 -0.20
C GLY A 132 5.26 -12.10 -0.05
N THR A 133 4.56 -11.58 0.95
CA THR A 133 3.11 -11.78 1.05
C THR A 133 2.42 -10.77 0.16
N THR A 134 1.68 -11.26 -0.84
CA THR A 134 0.85 -10.45 -1.72
C THR A 134 -0.61 -10.48 -1.26
N ILE A 135 -1.23 -9.31 -1.17
CA ILE A 135 -2.66 -9.13 -0.90
C ILE A 135 -3.28 -8.44 -2.12
N GLU A 136 -4.42 -8.95 -2.57
CA GLU A 136 -5.22 -8.39 -3.66
C GLU A 136 -6.38 -7.59 -3.05
N ALA A 137 -6.66 -6.40 -3.59
CA ALA A 137 -7.70 -5.47 -3.12
C ALA A 137 -8.93 -5.49 -4.03
#